data_AF-A0AAF0Z9J3-F1
#
_entry.id   AF-A0AAF0Z9J3-F1
#
_cell.length_a   1.000
_cell.length_b   1.000
_cell.length_c   1.000
_cell.angle_alpha   90.00
_cell.angle_beta   90.00
_cell.angle_gamma   90.00
#
_symmetry.space_group_name_H-M   'P 1'
#
loop_
_entity.id
_entity.type
_entity.pdbx_description
1 polymer ?
#
loop_
_entity_poly.entity_id
_entity_poly.type
_entity_poly.pdbx_seq_one_letter_code
_entity_poly.pdbx_strand_id
1 'polypeptide(L)'
;MSKNVVSGAGRVRWMVRENSQAPADNGWRIFSHVDTSDYLADASNLQILPFNDICAIEPALIGIYDFPVGSDLQLVDEGAGIKIVDTASGREIPPESFYVPDVPAPTTSFGVPRDAEREPERANSHAGQAAPPRDATGARPTPQALVEWEERVPELIAALWARAGKHADLLDLSVGSLATVAHLAVEDADRGYIRPVDHGTAKAAYVAYVGEVALRAGGGDWVFMSVEDRPLDQGNSLVGRPFIERRDETGAARVMLPERAVDALVVSRSADELVEIVRRYASERVDAPTPVADPRLTGADKAHVTPEQAEQFQDWLEAMHPRLARFEDFITPREWTGGYTRESLAGLEQYVLDMWPDHQSFVDAADLDFTDGAVRYIGETFLRVAGGGWSVDHNPTFIYSGRPVVRFDRENRTPVSPFHLLSTVLNRRSGNVLTSIWDGQSRQVAERRATEAPGWRPRRDPVPGLVTEAPPISPEAAAWIARVPGLVRDLQSWAGDRGPMLDLSRASLSTLAALAVDDIDAGLLHWQGSGPLKDAYVAYLGEVALRASEGTWVLHPGDAHGNNPYVGRPFVGRFTEAGDYFTILPASAIYQIETQRSPGPLFDMVDAFAR
;
A
#
# COMPACT_ATOMS: atom_id res chain seq x y z
N MET A 1 9.48 -20.05 19.11
CA MET A 1 9.71 -20.37 17.68
C MET A 1 10.66 -21.56 17.57
N SER A 2 10.44 -22.46 16.60
CA SER A 2 11.32 -23.61 16.33
C SER A 2 12.66 -23.20 15.72
N LYS A 3 13.76 -23.82 16.18
CA LYS A 3 15.10 -23.61 15.63
C LYS A 3 15.24 -24.03 14.17
N ASN A 4 14.40 -24.94 13.66
CA ASN A 4 14.39 -25.27 12.23
C ASN A 4 13.90 -24.09 11.38
N VAL A 5 12.97 -23.29 11.88
CA VAL A 5 12.57 -22.05 11.19
C VAL A 5 13.70 -21.02 11.24
N VAL A 6 14.34 -20.88 12.41
CA VAL A 6 15.35 -19.82 12.59
C VAL A 6 16.65 -20.13 11.85
N SER A 7 17.02 -21.40 11.72
CA SER A 7 18.18 -21.84 10.94
C SER A 7 17.90 -21.96 9.44
N GLY A 8 16.64 -21.83 9.00
CA GLY A 8 16.23 -22.04 7.61
C GLY A 8 16.09 -23.50 7.18
N ALA A 9 16.33 -24.46 8.09
CA ALA A 9 16.15 -25.89 7.82
C ALA A 9 14.69 -26.26 7.48
N GLY A 10 13.73 -25.43 7.87
CA GLY A 10 12.34 -25.53 7.41
C GLY A 10 11.61 -24.19 7.37
N ARG A 11 10.77 -23.99 6.36
CA ARG A 11 9.85 -22.84 6.22
C ARG A 11 8.77 -22.86 7.29
N VAL A 12 8.30 -21.67 7.71
CA VAL A 12 7.12 -21.51 8.57
C VAL A 12 5.94 -22.24 7.96
N ARG A 13 5.20 -22.99 8.79
CA ARG A 13 3.95 -23.60 8.35
C ARG A 13 2.84 -23.55 9.38
N TRP A 14 3.15 -23.66 10.67
CA TRP A 14 2.14 -23.67 11.72
C TRP A 14 2.41 -22.54 12.72
N MET A 15 1.37 -21.81 13.09
CA MET A 15 1.40 -20.74 14.07
C MET A 15 0.26 -20.92 15.06
N VAL A 16 0.59 -21.14 16.33
CA VAL A 16 -0.39 -21.34 17.40
C VAL A 16 -0.23 -20.25 18.43
N ARG A 17 -1.33 -19.64 18.87
CA ARG A 17 -1.33 -18.69 19.96
C ARG A 17 -1.85 -19.35 21.23
N GLU A 18 -1.01 -19.43 22.26
CA GLU A 18 -1.44 -19.85 23.60
C GLU A 18 -1.28 -18.71 24.60
N ASN A 19 -1.69 -18.95 25.84
CA ASN A 19 -1.45 -18.00 26.92
C ASN A 19 0.05 -17.74 27.08
N SER A 20 0.39 -16.46 27.23
CA SER A 20 1.73 -16.01 27.58
C SER A 20 2.23 -16.74 28.83
N GLN A 21 3.43 -17.31 28.74
CA GLN A 21 4.08 -18.02 29.85
C GLN A 21 5.12 -17.16 30.57
N ALA A 22 5.47 -15.98 30.01
CA ALA A 22 6.47 -15.07 30.56
C ALA A 22 6.23 -13.62 30.10
N PRO A 23 6.72 -12.60 30.82
CA PRO A 23 6.51 -11.18 30.46
C PRO A 23 7.00 -10.78 29.04
N ALA A 24 8.00 -11.48 28.50
CA ALA A 24 8.52 -11.26 27.15
C ALA A 24 7.89 -12.19 26.09
N ASP A 25 6.97 -13.07 26.48
CA ASP A 25 6.24 -13.99 25.60
C ASP A 25 4.87 -13.40 25.27
N ASN A 26 4.59 -13.21 23.98
CA ASN A 26 3.30 -12.68 23.50
C ASN A 26 2.29 -13.78 23.15
N GLY A 27 2.63 -15.04 23.44
CA GLY A 27 1.79 -16.22 23.26
C GLY A 27 2.00 -16.97 21.94
N TRP A 28 2.74 -16.39 20.98
CA TRP A 28 2.91 -17.00 19.65
C TRP A 28 3.98 -18.10 19.63
N ARG A 29 3.58 -19.28 19.17
CA ARG A 29 4.45 -20.42 18.86
C ARG A 29 4.42 -20.66 17.37
N ILE A 30 5.60 -20.73 16.75
CA ILE A 30 5.74 -20.79 15.30
C ILE A 30 6.68 -21.95 14.96
N PHE A 31 6.21 -22.81 14.06
CA PHE A 31 6.81 -24.10 13.72
C PHE A 31 7.07 -24.23 12.22
N SER A 32 8.09 -25.01 11.90
CA SER A 32 8.51 -25.30 10.53
C SER A 32 7.76 -26.49 9.97
N HIS A 33 7.55 -26.55 8.66
CA HIS A 33 6.93 -27.70 8.00
C HIS A 33 7.68 -29.05 8.17
N VAL A 34 8.94 -29.03 8.64
CA VAL A 34 9.74 -30.24 8.89
C VAL A 34 9.77 -30.63 10.37
N ASP A 35 9.17 -29.83 11.25
CA ASP A 35 9.10 -30.14 12.68
C ASP A 35 8.21 -31.35 12.92
N THR A 36 8.71 -32.30 13.71
CA THR A 36 7.95 -33.49 14.15
C THR A 36 7.62 -33.37 15.63
N SER A 37 6.59 -34.10 16.09
CA SER A 37 6.22 -34.12 17.51
C SER A 37 7.38 -34.51 18.43
N ASP A 38 8.21 -35.47 18.00
CA ASP A 38 9.40 -35.91 18.75
C ASP A 38 10.45 -34.80 18.85
N TYR A 39 10.63 -34.00 17.78
CA TYR A 39 11.54 -32.85 17.77
C TYR A 39 11.04 -31.72 18.68
N LEU A 40 9.75 -31.42 18.63
CA LEU A 40 9.12 -30.36 19.42
C LEU A 40 8.95 -30.71 20.91
N ALA A 41 9.01 -31.99 21.26
CA ALA A 41 8.96 -32.46 22.65
C ALA A 41 10.19 -32.04 23.47
N ASP A 42 11.33 -31.77 22.82
CA ASP A 42 12.51 -31.22 23.46
C ASP A 42 12.47 -29.68 23.41
N ALA A 43 12.22 -29.05 24.56
CA ALA A 43 12.15 -27.59 24.68
C ALA A 43 13.45 -26.86 24.27
N SER A 44 14.61 -27.55 24.26
CA SER A 44 15.86 -26.97 23.78
C SER A 44 15.87 -26.72 22.26
N ASN A 45 14.91 -27.28 21.52
CA ASN A 45 14.69 -27.01 20.09
C ASN A 45 13.82 -25.78 19.83
N LEU A 46 13.30 -25.14 20.87
CA LEU A 46 12.53 -23.92 20.81
C LEU A 46 13.34 -22.74 21.35
N GLN A 47 13.10 -21.55 20.80
CA GLN A 47 13.66 -20.31 21.31
C GLN A 47 12.66 -19.16 21.25
N ILE A 48 12.76 -18.24 22.21
CA ILE A 48 11.96 -17.01 22.27
C ILE A 48 12.68 -15.97 21.42
N LEU A 49 11.93 -15.31 20.53
CA LEU A 49 12.41 -14.22 19.70
C LEU A 49 11.42 -13.05 19.76
N PRO A 50 11.89 -11.80 19.62
CA PRO A 50 11.02 -10.67 19.34
C PRO A 50 10.13 -10.98 18.13
N PHE A 51 8.83 -10.71 18.23
CA PHE A 51 7.89 -11.05 17.16
C PHE A 51 8.25 -10.38 15.82
N ASN A 52 8.86 -9.20 15.89
CA ASN A 52 9.36 -8.49 14.71
C ASN A 52 10.47 -9.27 13.98
N ASP A 53 11.35 -9.98 14.71
CA ASP A 53 12.41 -10.81 14.12
C ASP A 53 11.81 -12.04 13.41
N ILE A 54 10.66 -12.50 13.88
CA ILE A 54 9.90 -13.58 13.25
C ILE A 54 9.28 -13.09 11.94
N CYS A 55 8.68 -11.90 11.93
CA CYS A 55 8.15 -11.25 10.72
C CYS A 55 9.25 -10.92 9.69
N ALA A 56 10.50 -10.73 10.12
CA ALA A 56 11.64 -10.58 9.21
C ALA A 56 12.04 -11.91 8.54
N ILE A 57 11.71 -13.05 9.14
CA ILE A 57 11.91 -14.39 8.56
C ILE A 57 10.73 -14.75 7.64
N GLU A 58 9.50 -14.49 8.08
CA GLU A 58 8.28 -14.72 7.29
C GLU A 58 7.33 -13.51 7.37
N PRO A 59 7.37 -12.59 6.39
CA PRO A 59 6.57 -11.37 6.39
C PRO A 59 5.06 -11.59 6.38
N ALA A 60 4.56 -12.75 5.94
CA ALA A 60 3.12 -13.04 5.96
C ALA A 60 2.54 -12.99 7.39
N LEU A 61 3.36 -13.17 8.43
CA LEU A 61 2.93 -13.17 9.83
C LEU A 61 2.65 -11.77 10.39
N ILE A 62 2.90 -10.71 9.61
CA ILE A 62 2.66 -9.31 10.01
C ILE A 62 1.22 -9.08 10.47
N GLY A 63 0.25 -9.68 9.78
CA GLY A 63 -1.17 -9.45 9.99
C GLY A 63 -1.80 -10.21 11.17
N ILE A 64 -1.10 -11.20 11.73
CA ILE A 64 -1.70 -12.10 12.73
C ILE A 64 -1.51 -11.62 14.17
N TYR A 65 -0.75 -10.54 14.40
CA TYR A 65 -0.28 -10.17 15.74
C TYR A 65 -1.37 -10.12 16.82
N ASP A 66 -2.59 -9.65 16.49
CA ASP A 66 -3.70 -9.47 17.43
C ASP A 66 -4.74 -10.61 17.42
N PHE A 67 -4.46 -11.72 16.72
CA PHE A 67 -5.36 -12.88 16.73
C PHE A 67 -5.52 -13.45 18.13
N PRO A 68 -6.71 -13.88 18.55
CA PRO A 68 -6.96 -14.24 19.94
C PRO A 68 -6.09 -15.41 20.41
N VAL A 69 -5.85 -15.47 21.73
CA VAL A 69 -5.30 -16.68 22.35
C VAL A 69 -6.22 -17.86 22.05
N GLY A 70 -5.65 -18.96 21.56
CA GLY A 70 -6.35 -20.13 21.05
C GLY A 70 -6.34 -20.24 19.52
N SER A 71 -5.85 -19.23 18.79
CA SER A 71 -5.70 -19.33 17.33
C SER A 71 -4.71 -20.42 16.93
N ASP A 72 -5.11 -21.26 15.98
CA ASP A 72 -4.27 -22.28 15.35
C ASP A 72 -4.32 -22.05 13.85
N LEU A 73 -3.21 -21.57 13.30
CA LEU A 73 -3.12 -21.07 11.95
C LEU A 73 -2.06 -21.85 11.16
N GLN A 74 -2.32 -21.99 9.87
CA GLN A 74 -1.44 -22.60 8.91
C GLN A 74 -1.11 -21.61 7.80
N LEU A 75 0.17 -21.50 7.46
CA LEU A 75 0.63 -20.79 6.28
C LEU A 75 0.68 -21.77 5.10
N VAL A 76 -0.09 -21.47 4.06
CA VAL A 76 -0.22 -22.28 2.84
C VAL A 76 0.31 -21.50 1.64
N ASP A 77 1.17 -22.14 0.88
CA ASP A 77 1.78 -21.61 -0.34
C ASP A 77 1.23 -22.38 -1.55
N GLU A 78 0.43 -21.70 -2.38
CA GLU A 78 -0.20 -22.29 -3.58
C GLU A 78 0.50 -21.86 -4.88
N GLY A 79 1.69 -21.25 -4.80
CA GLY A 79 2.47 -20.77 -5.96
C GLY A 79 1.99 -19.45 -6.57
N ALA A 80 0.70 -19.11 -6.47
CA ALA A 80 0.13 -17.80 -6.88
C ALA A 80 0.13 -16.74 -5.75
N GLY A 81 0.32 -17.17 -4.50
CA GLY A 81 0.33 -16.34 -3.30
C GLY A 81 0.35 -17.17 -2.02
N ILE A 82 0.58 -16.51 -0.88
CA ILE A 82 0.51 -17.10 0.46
C ILE A 82 -0.87 -16.82 1.06
N LYS A 83 -1.45 -17.85 1.67
CA LYS A 83 -2.69 -17.78 2.43
C LYS A 83 -2.42 -18.14 3.88
N ILE A 84 -3.06 -17.43 4.79
CA ILE A 84 -3.16 -17.86 6.19
C ILE A 84 -4.50 -18.54 6.34
N VAL A 85 -4.49 -19.76 6.85
CA VAL A 85 -5.64 -20.63 6.96
C VAL A 85 -5.81 -20.98 8.42
N ASP A 86 -7.03 -21.02 8.94
CA ASP A 86 -7.28 -21.61 10.25
C ASP A 86 -7.11 -23.13 10.15
N THR A 87 -6.21 -23.71 10.95
CA THR A 87 -5.81 -25.13 10.84
C THR A 87 -7.00 -26.07 11.10
N ALA A 88 -7.90 -25.69 12.02
CA ALA A 88 -9.02 -26.53 12.42
C ALA A 88 -10.14 -26.57 11.37
N SER A 89 -10.44 -25.43 10.74
CA SER A 89 -11.52 -25.29 9.76
C SER A 89 -11.06 -25.43 8.30
N GLY A 90 -9.76 -25.29 8.04
CA GLY A 90 -9.20 -25.27 6.67
C GLY A 90 -9.61 -24.03 5.86
N ARG A 91 -10.20 -23.01 6.50
CA ARG A 91 -10.67 -21.79 5.83
C ARG A 91 -9.60 -20.71 5.85
N GLU A 92 -9.43 -20.06 4.71
CA GLU A 92 -8.57 -18.89 4.59
C GLU A 92 -9.08 -17.76 5.50
N ILE A 93 -8.16 -17.20 6.28
CA ILE A 93 -8.38 -16.02 7.10
C ILE A 93 -8.41 -14.82 6.15
N PRO A 94 -9.56 -14.12 6.05
CA PRO A 94 -9.68 -13.04 5.10
C PRO A 94 -8.87 -11.83 5.60
N PRO A 95 -8.23 -11.06 4.72
CA PRO A 95 -7.17 -10.15 5.16
C PRO A 95 -7.63 -8.89 5.89
N GLU A 96 -8.92 -8.56 5.81
CA GLU A 96 -9.60 -7.60 6.68
C GLU A 96 -9.66 -8.03 8.15
N SER A 97 -9.41 -9.31 8.44
CA SER A 97 -9.25 -9.82 9.81
C SER A 97 -7.83 -9.59 10.35
N PHE A 98 -6.90 -9.15 9.49
CA PHE A 98 -5.58 -8.71 9.92
C PHE A 98 -5.67 -7.30 10.53
N TYR A 99 -4.88 -7.08 11.57
CA TYR A 99 -4.93 -5.84 12.34
C TYR A 99 -4.61 -4.59 11.48
N VAL A 100 -5.48 -3.58 11.57
CA VAL A 100 -5.29 -2.19 11.12
C VAL A 100 -5.58 -1.28 12.32
N PRO A 101 -4.68 -0.37 12.75
CA PRO A 101 -4.93 0.47 13.93
C PRO A 101 -6.07 1.47 13.72
N ASP A 102 -6.92 1.64 14.75
CA ASP A 102 -8.03 2.61 14.78
C ASP A 102 -7.55 4.07 14.99
N VAL A 103 -8.15 5.00 14.25
CA VAL A 103 -7.98 6.46 14.36
C VAL A 103 -8.98 7.04 15.38
N PRO A 104 -8.57 7.83 16.39
CA PRO A 104 -9.51 8.57 17.22
C PRO A 104 -10.06 9.80 16.48
N ALA A 105 -11.37 10.02 16.53
CA ALA A 105 -12.06 11.12 15.87
C ALA A 105 -11.60 12.53 16.34
N PRO A 106 -11.61 13.55 15.46
CA PRO A 106 -11.08 14.87 15.78
C PRO A 106 -12.00 15.61 16.75
N THR A 107 -11.45 15.99 17.91
CA THR A 107 -12.12 16.92 18.83
C THR A 107 -11.73 18.35 18.44
N THR A 108 -12.69 19.16 18.04
CA THR A 108 -12.53 20.60 17.80
C THR A 108 -12.38 21.35 19.12
N SER A 109 -11.23 21.99 19.36
CA SER A 109 -11.11 23.33 19.95
C SER A 109 -9.64 23.75 20.06
N PHE A 110 -9.30 24.85 19.40
CA PHE A 110 -8.06 25.60 19.62
C PHE A 110 -8.17 26.46 20.89
N GLY A 111 -7.16 26.39 21.77
CA GLY A 111 -6.93 27.33 22.86
C GLY A 111 -5.56 27.12 23.53
N VAL A 112 -4.62 28.05 23.31
CA VAL A 112 -3.25 28.07 23.89
C VAL A 112 -3.28 28.60 25.35
N PRO A 113 -2.21 28.52 26.17
CA PRO A 113 -2.21 27.88 27.49
C PRO A 113 -2.24 28.89 28.65
N ARG A 114 -2.47 28.44 29.89
CA ARG A 114 -1.94 29.10 31.10
C ARG A 114 -1.90 28.18 32.31
N ASP A 115 -0.88 28.44 33.13
CA ASP A 115 -0.26 27.64 34.18
C ASP A 115 -1.13 27.19 35.38
N ALA A 116 -0.57 26.16 36.04
CA ALA A 116 -0.55 25.87 37.48
C ALA A 116 -1.80 25.22 38.14
N GLU A 117 -1.67 23.98 38.61
CA GLU A 117 -1.36 23.61 40.01
C GLU A 117 -1.40 22.07 40.21
N ARG A 118 -0.94 21.62 41.38
CA ARG A 118 -0.43 20.29 41.74
C ARG A 118 -1.48 19.33 42.31
N GLU A 119 -1.22 18.02 42.13
CA GLU A 119 -1.46 16.86 43.04
C GLU A 119 -2.91 16.34 43.32
N PRO A 120 -3.11 15.09 43.85
CA PRO A 120 -2.59 13.78 43.41
C PRO A 120 -3.66 12.64 43.42
N GLU A 121 -3.27 11.49 42.84
CA GLU A 121 -3.72 10.09 43.00
C GLU A 121 -5.03 9.75 43.76
N ARG A 122 -5.86 8.87 43.17
CA ARG A 122 -6.44 7.69 43.86
C ARG A 122 -6.68 6.50 42.91
N ALA A 123 -6.21 5.35 43.38
CA ALA A 123 -6.44 4.01 42.86
C ALA A 123 -7.90 3.57 42.93
N ASN A 124 -8.29 2.62 42.06
CA ASN A 124 -9.20 1.55 42.49
C ASN A 124 -9.06 0.27 41.64
N SER A 125 -8.54 -0.73 42.32
CA SER A 125 -8.70 -2.17 42.10
C SER A 125 -10.17 -2.61 42.02
N HIS A 126 -10.48 -3.65 41.23
CA HIS A 126 -11.32 -4.78 41.69
C HIS A 126 -11.08 -6.02 40.84
N ALA A 127 -10.98 -7.15 41.55
CA ALA A 127 -10.63 -8.47 41.07
C ALA A 127 -11.87 -9.36 40.92
N GLY A 128 -11.78 -10.30 39.97
CA GLY A 128 -12.22 -11.68 40.11
C GLY A 128 -13.73 -12.00 40.04
N GLN A 129 -14.10 -12.82 39.06
CA GLN A 129 -15.06 -13.92 39.27
C GLN A 129 -14.88 -15.04 38.24
N ALA A 130 -14.90 -16.27 38.76
CA ALA A 130 -14.56 -17.52 38.09
C ALA A 130 -15.74 -18.13 37.30
N ALA A 131 -15.40 -18.97 36.32
CA ALA A 131 -16.32 -19.71 35.46
C ALA A 131 -17.02 -20.91 36.16
N PRO A 132 -18.27 -21.26 35.80
CA PRO A 132 -18.90 -22.55 36.11
C PRO A 132 -18.89 -23.53 34.89
N PRO A 133 -19.28 -24.81 35.08
CA PRO A 133 -18.71 -25.95 34.35
C PRO A 133 -19.46 -26.33 33.06
N ARG A 134 -18.77 -27.12 32.22
CA ARG A 134 -19.25 -27.73 30.97
C ARG A 134 -20.43 -28.68 31.21
N ASP A 135 -21.40 -28.67 30.30
CA ASP A 135 -22.18 -29.88 29.98
C ASP A 135 -22.50 -29.97 28.48
N ALA A 136 -22.57 -31.20 28.00
CA ALA A 136 -22.63 -31.57 26.59
C ALA A 136 -24.04 -32.05 26.19
N THR A 137 -24.82 -31.25 25.47
CA THR A 137 -25.98 -31.70 24.67
C THR A 137 -26.33 -30.66 23.60
N GLY A 138 -26.52 -31.09 22.34
CA GLY A 138 -26.80 -30.21 21.20
C GLY A 138 -28.24 -29.69 21.09
N ALA A 139 -28.42 -28.38 21.28
CA ALA A 139 -29.59 -27.62 20.86
C ALA A 139 -29.19 -26.18 20.45
N ARG A 140 -29.64 -25.69 19.28
CA ARG A 140 -29.88 -24.24 19.01
C ARG A 140 -31.18 -23.85 19.75
N PRO A 141 -31.48 -22.58 20.14
CA PRO A 141 -31.01 -21.27 19.58
C PRO A 141 -30.83 -20.13 20.64
N THR A 142 -30.54 -18.89 20.21
CA THR A 142 -30.99 -17.64 20.90
C THR A 142 -31.94 -16.78 20.02
N PRO A 143 -33.27 -16.98 20.11
CA PRO A 143 -34.33 -16.31 19.30
C PRO A 143 -34.66 -14.85 19.61
N GLN A 144 -34.19 -14.27 20.71
CA GLN A 144 -34.81 -13.06 21.26
C GLN A 144 -34.54 -11.77 20.47
N ALA A 145 -33.30 -11.59 19.97
CA ALA A 145 -32.93 -10.39 19.21
C ALA A 145 -33.53 -10.34 17.79
N LEU A 146 -33.81 -11.50 17.18
CA LEU A 146 -34.52 -11.58 15.89
C LEU A 146 -35.98 -11.18 16.07
N VAL A 147 -36.64 -11.73 17.09
CA VAL A 147 -38.04 -11.39 17.42
C VAL A 147 -38.16 -9.89 17.75
N GLU A 148 -37.23 -9.35 18.55
CA GLU A 148 -37.16 -7.90 18.82
C GLU A 148 -36.92 -7.05 17.58
N TRP A 149 -36.20 -7.55 16.56
CA TRP A 149 -36.02 -6.85 15.29
C TRP A 149 -37.28 -6.91 14.42
N GLU A 150 -37.84 -8.12 14.22
CA GLU A 150 -39.03 -8.34 13.38
C GLU A 150 -40.25 -7.59 13.92
N GLU A 151 -40.46 -7.54 15.24
CA GLU A 151 -41.51 -6.72 15.87
C GLU A 151 -41.31 -5.22 15.67
N ARG A 152 -40.06 -4.76 15.54
CA ARG A 152 -39.71 -3.35 15.33
C ARG A 152 -39.73 -2.93 13.86
N VAL A 153 -39.64 -3.84 12.89
CA VAL A 153 -39.64 -3.50 11.45
C VAL A 153 -40.85 -2.64 11.07
N PRO A 154 -42.11 -2.99 11.42
CA PRO A 154 -43.26 -2.14 11.09
C PRO A 154 -43.19 -0.74 11.72
N GLU A 155 -42.70 -0.62 12.96
CA GLU A 155 -42.53 0.67 13.65
C GLU A 155 -41.43 1.53 13.00
N LEU A 156 -40.32 0.90 12.60
CA LEU A 156 -39.19 1.54 11.93
C LEU A 156 -39.58 2.06 10.55
N ILE A 157 -40.34 1.27 9.78
CA ILE A 157 -40.85 1.70 8.47
C ILE A 157 -41.91 2.81 8.65
N ALA A 158 -42.79 2.72 9.66
CA ALA A 158 -43.72 3.80 9.99
C ALA A 158 -43.01 5.10 10.41
N ALA A 159 -41.90 5.01 11.13
CA ALA A 159 -41.05 6.15 11.47
C ALA A 159 -40.42 6.78 10.22
N LEU A 160 -39.98 5.97 9.24
CA LEU A 160 -39.48 6.49 7.96
C LEU A 160 -40.60 7.16 7.15
N TRP A 161 -41.80 6.61 7.11
CA TRP A 161 -42.97 7.23 6.46
C TRP A 161 -43.33 8.58 7.10
N ALA A 162 -43.36 8.65 8.43
CA ALA A 162 -43.59 9.91 9.14
C ALA A 162 -42.50 10.95 8.84
N ARG A 163 -41.25 10.49 8.67
CA ARG A 163 -40.08 11.33 8.35
C ARG A 163 -40.06 11.80 6.90
N ALA A 164 -40.59 11.00 5.97
CA ALA A 164 -40.67 11.35 4.55
C ALA A 164 -41.55 12.58 4.28
N GLY A 165 -42.46 12.93 5.19
CA GLY A 165 -43.29 14.13 5.10
C GLY A 165 -44.04 14.21 3.76
N LYS A 166 -43.75 15.23 2.95
CA LYS A 166 -44.35 15.43 1.61
C LYS A 166 -44.00 14.32 0.60
N HIS A 167 -43.01 13.49 0.88
CA HIS A 167 -42.58 12.37 0.04
C HIS A 167 -43.19 11.03 0.49
N ALA A 168 -44.03 11.01 1.53
CA ALA A 168 -44.62 9.77 2.05
C ALA A 168 -45.44 9.01 1.00
N ASP A 169 -46.13 9.71 0.09
CA ASP A 169 -46.90 9.10 -1.01
C ASP A 169 -46.03 8.38 -2.06
N LEU A 170 -44.70 8.60 -2.05
CA LEU A 170 -43.73 7.97 -2.95
C LEU A 170 -43.09 6.71 -2.34
N LEU A 171 -43.45 6.37 -1.10
CA LEU A 171 -42.95 5.20 -0.40
C LEU A 171 -44.03 4.10 -0.42
N ASP A 172 -43.80 3.05 -1.21
CA ASP A 172 -44.73 1.93 -1.43
C ASP A 172 -44.10 0.55 -1.20
N LEU A 173 -42.87 0.52 -0.66
CA LEU A 173 -42.05 -0.68 -0.49
C LEU A 173 -41.76 -1.44 -1.81
N SER A 174 -41.79 -0.74 -2.95
CA SER A 174 -41.30 -1.26 -4.23
C SER A 174 -39.85 -0.87 -4.48
N VAL A 175 -39.18 -1.55 -5.42
CA VAL A 175 -37.84 -1.16 -5.91
C VAL A 175 -37.84 0.28 -6.44
N GLY A 176 -38.96 0.76 -6.99
CA GLY A 176 -39.11 2.14 -7.48
C GLY A 176 -39.04 3.19 -6.37
N SER A 177 -39.48 2.85 -5.14
CA SER A 177 -39.40 3.76 -3.99
C SER A 177 -37.99 3.94 -3.43
N LEU A 178 -37.02 3.09 -3.81
CA LEU A 178 -35.65 3.16 -3.31
C LEU A 178 -34.91 4.44 -3.72
N ALA A 179 -35.29 5.07 -4.84
CA ALA A 179 -34.74 6.37 -5.22
C ALA A 179 -35.13 7.46 -4.21
N THR A 180 -36.38 7.45 -3.75
CA THR A 180 -36.88 8.36 -2.70
C THR A 180 -36.20 8.08 -1.36
N VAL A 181 -36.04 6.79 -1.01
CA VAL A 181 -35.33 6.36 0.21
C VAL A 181 -33.86 6.79 0.18
N ALA A 182 -33.21 6.65 -0.98
CA ALA A 182 -31.83 7.06 -1.18
C ALA A 182 -31.64 8.56 -0.98
N HIS A 183 -32.53 9.37 -1.55
CA HIS A 183 -32.54 10.81 -1.36
C HIS A 183 -32.72 11.19 0.12
N LEU A 184 -33.67 10.56 0.82
CA LEU A 184 -33.91 10.82 2.25
C LEU A 184 -32.71 10.42 3.11
N ALA A 185 -32.06 9.29 2.82
CA ALA A 185 -30.88 8.82 3.56
C ALA A 185 -29.67 9.75 3.35
N VAL A 186 -29.44 10.20 2.12
CA VAL A 186 -28.39 11.17 1.79
C VAL A 186 -28.61 12.50 2.52
N GLU A 187 -29.85 13.01 2.55
CA GLU A 187 -30.21 14.22 3.27
C GLU A 187 -30.02 14.07 4.79
N ASP A 188 -30.34 12.91 5.35
CA ASP A 188 -30.12 12.59 6.75
C ASP A 188 -28.64 12.42 7.11
N ALA A 189 -27.83 11.88 6.19
CA ALA A 189 -26.39 11.79 6.35
C ALA A 189 -25.76 13.20 6.38
N ASP A 190 -26.22 14.10 5.51
CA ASP A 190 -25.76 15.50 5.47
C ASP A 190 -26.12 16.28 6.73
N ARG A 191 -27.25 15.94 7.35
CA ARG A 191 -27.67 16.50 8.64
C ARG A 191 -27.05 15.78 9.85
N GLY A 192 -26.23 14.75 9.60
CA GLY A 192 -25.53 13.98 10.64
C GLY A 192 -26.41 13.00 11.42
N TYR A 193 -27.62 12.69 10.94
CA TYR A 193 -28.54 11.73 11.57
C TYR A 193 -28.21 10.28 11.29
N ILE A 194 -27.49 9.98 10.20
CA ILE A 194 -26.97 8.65 9.90
C ILE A 194 -25.49 8.72 9.48
N ARG A 195 -24.68 7.78 9.96
CA ARG A 195 -23.26 7.61 9.56
C ARG A 195 -23.01 6.12 9.25
N PRO A 196 -22.01 5.79 8.39
CA PRO A 196 -21.75 4.41 7.98
C PRO A 196 -21.48 3.43 9.13
N VAL A 197 -20.96 3.92 10.26
CA VAL A 197 -20.64 3.10 11.46
C VAL A 197 -21.66 3.23 12.60
N ASP A 198 -22.70 4.06 12.45
CA ASP A 198 -23.70 4.26 13.50
C ASP A 198 -24.78 3.18 13.45
N HIS A 199 -25.20 2.64 14.60
CA HIS A 199 -26.34 1.72 14.72
C HIS A 199 -27.61 2.41 15.26
N GLY A 200 -27.73 3.73 15.04
CA GLY A 200 -28.81 4.55 15.58
C GLY A 200 -30.19 4.27 14.96
N THR A 201 -31.26 4.66 15.67
CA THR A 201 -32.67 4.42 15.29
C THR A 201 -33.03 4.97 13.90
N ALA A 202 -32.38 6.06 13.48
CA ALA A 202 -32.57 6.63 12.14
C ALA A 202 -32.05 5.68 11.03
N LYS A 203 -30.83 5.14 11.18
CA LYS A 203 -30.27 4.16 10.23
C LYS A 203 -31.09 2.88 10.21
N ALA A 204 -31.54 2.41 11.38
CA ALA A 204 -32.40 1.23 11.48
C ALA A 204 -33.68 1.33 10.65
N ALA A 205 -34.25 2.53 10.51
CA ALA A 205 -35.43 2.76 9.67
C ALA A 205 -35.14 2.57 8.17
N TYR A 206 -33.98 3.03 7.69
CA TYR A 206 -33.52 2.80 6.32
C TYR A 206 -33.19 1.33 6.06
N VAL A 207 -32.52 0.67 7.02
CA VAL A 207 -32.20 -0.77 6.95
C VAL A 207 -33.47 -1.62 6.89
N ALA A 208 -34.47 -1.32 7.72
CA ALA A 208 -35.76 -2.00 7.72
C ALA A 208 -36.49 -1.80 6.38
N TYR A 209 -36.53 -0.57 5.85
CA TYR A 209 -37.20 -0.29 4.58
C TYR A 209 -36.50 -0.97 3.39
N VAL A 210 -35.18 -0.83 3.26
CA VAL A 210 -34.40 -1.47 2.17
C VAL A 210 -34.53 -2.99 2.24
N GLY A 211 -34.50 -3.56 3.45
CA GLY A 211 -34.68 -4.99 3.63
C GLY A 211 -36.08 -5.46 3.24
N GLU A 212 -37.13 -4.73 3.63
CA GLU A 212 -38.50 -5.06 3.25
C GLU A 212 -38.73 -4.97 1.72
N VAL A 213 -38.11 -4.00 1.04
CA VAL A 213 -38.13 -3.95 -0.44
C VAL A 213 -37.45 -5.16 -1.05
N ALA A 214 -36.29 -5.57 -0.50
CA ALA A 214 -35.57 -6.75 -0.98
C ALA A 214 -36.35 -8.05 -0.76
N LEU A 215 -37.01 -8.20 0.39
CA LEU A 215 -37.91 -9.33 0.67
C LEU A 215 -39.08 -9.39 -0.30
N ARG A 216 -39.72 -8.26 -0.61
CA ARG A 216 -40.83 -8.20 -1.58
C ARG A 216 -40.39 -8.45 -3.02
N ALA A 217 -39.19 -8.00 -3.38
CA ALA A 217 -38.65 -8.14 -4.73
C ALA A 217 -38.05 -9.53 -5.01
N GLY A 218 -37.39 -10.12 -4.01
CA GLY A 218 -36.58 -11.33 -4.17
C GLY A 218 -36.96 -12.53 -3.31
N GLY A 219 -37.87 -12.36 -2.32
CA GLY A 219 -38.20 -13.36 -1.30
C GLY A 219 -37.13 -13.51 -0.22
N GLY A 220 -37.33 -14.44 0.71
CA GLY A 220 -36.44 -14.74 1.84
C GLY A 220 -37.06 -14.43 3.19
N ASP A 221 -36.26 -14.55 4.25
CA ASP A 221 -36.64 -14.26 5.63
C ASP A 221 -35.57 -13.37 6.29
N TRP A 222 -35.98 -12.57 7.28
CA TRP A 222 -35.02 -11.90 8.16
C TRP A 222 -34.32 -12.94 9.02
N VAL A 223 -33.01 -12.80 9.14
CA VAL A 223 -32.17 -13.65 9.97
C VAL A 223 -31.28 -12.78 10.84
N PHE A 224 -31.11 -13.20 12.09
CA PHE A 224 -30.24 -12.55 13.06
C PHE A 224 -29.33 -13.60 13.67
N MET A 225 -28.03 -13.34 13.65
CA MET A 225 -27.03 -14.25 14.21
C MET A 225 -26.48 -13.66 15.50
N SER A 226 -26.76 -14.30 16.65
CA SER A 226 -26.22 -13.86 17.93
C SER A 226 -24.74 -14.21 18.06
N VAL A 227 -24.04 -13.51 18.97
CA VAL A 227 -22.62 -13.77 19.26
C VAL A 227 -22.40 -15.16 19.87
N GLU A 228 -23.44 -15.71 20.52
CA GLU A 228 -23.42 -16.96 21.28
C GLU A 228 -23.72 -18.20 20.41
N ASP A 229 -24.48 -18.03 19.31
CA ASP A 229 -24.84 -19.12 18.38
C ASP A 229 -23.75 -19.46 17.34
N ARG A 230 -22.50 -19.02 17.57
CA ARG A 230 -21.39 -19.19 16.61
C ARG A 230 -21.05 -20.65 16.32
N PRO A 231 -21.08 -21.09 15.05
CA PRO A 231 -20.08 -22.03 14.56
C PRO A 231 -18.73 -21.30 14.58
N LEU A 232 -17.72 -21.91 15.21
CA LEU A 232 -16.43 -21.31 15.55
C LEU A 232 -15.54 -20.96 14.34
N ASP A 233 -16.03 -21.10 13.11
CA ASP A 233 -15.22 -21.16 11.88
C ASP A 233 -15.49 -20.01 10.88
N GLN A 234 -16.22 -18.94 11.22
CA GLN A 234 -16.50 -17.85 10.26
C GLN A 234 -16.38 -16.45 10.89
N GLY A 235 -15.47 -15.62 10.36
CA GLY A 235 -15.42 -14.16 10.55
C GLY A 235 -16.60 -13.47 9.86
N ASN A 236 -17.81 -13.74 10.33
CA ASN A 236 -19.02 -13.41 9.59
C ASN A 236 -19.48 -11.98 9.89
N SER A 237 -19.48 -11.10 8.88
CA SER A 237 -20.04 -9.72 8.95
C SER A 237 -21.55 -9.65 9.26
N LEU A 238 -22.18 -10.82 9.49
CA LEU A 238 -23.59 -11.02 9.81
C LEU A 238 -23.88 -11.06 11.32
N VAL A 239 -22.85 -11.19 12.18
CA VAL A 239 -23.03 -11.33 13.62
C VAL A 239 -23.50 -10.01 14.24
N GLY A 240 -24.59 -10.06 15.01
CA GLY A 240 -25.18 -8.90 15.67
C GLY A 240 -25.96 -7.95 14.75
N ARG A 241 -26.19 -8.33 13.48
CA ARG A 241 -26.86 -7.48 12.48
C ARG A 241 -28.00 -8.27 11.82
N PRO A 242 -29.15 -7.62 11.54
CA PRO A 242 -30.21 -8.25 10.76
C PRO A 242 -29.81 -8.31 9.28
N PHE A 243 -29.94 -9.50 8.69
CA PHE A 243 -29.70 -9.74 7.28
C PHE A 243 -30.86 -10.52 6.67
N ILE A 244 -30.91 -10.57 5.34
CA ILE A 244 -31.93 -11.33 4.62
C ILE A 244 -31.27 -12.57 4.04
N GLU A 245 -31.85 -13.73 4.29
CA GLU A 245 -31.46 -14.98 3.66
C GLU A 245 -32.61 -15.54 2.84
N ARG A 246 -32.34 -15.96 1.61
CA ARG A 246 -33.25 -16.83 0.85
C ARG A 246 -32.49 -18.07 0.39
N ARG A 247 -33.18 -19.20 0.29
CA ARG A 247 -32.62 -20.38 -0.36
C ARG A 247 -33.09 -20.44 -1.80
N ASP A 248 -32.17 -20.64 -2.73
CA ASP A 248 -32.54 -20.91 -4.12
C ASP A 248 -33.00 -22.37 -4.30
N GLU A 249 -33.41 -22.72 -5.52
CA GLU A 249 -33.91 -24.06 -5.88
C GLU A 249 -32.86 -25.16 -5.65
N THR A 250 -31.58 -24.81 -5.52
CA THR A 250 -30.48 -25.75 -5.23
C THR A 250 -30.21 -25.90 -3.74
N GLY A 251 -30.93 -25.15 -2.88
CA GLY A 251 -30.76 -25.13 -1.44
C GLY A 251 -29.66 -24.17 -0.95
N ALA A 252 -28.99 -23.46 -1.86
CA ALA A 252 -27.93 -22.52 -1.51
C ALA A 252 -28.52 -21.25 -0.88
N ALA A 253 -27.97 -20.87 0.27
CA ALA A 253 -28.35 -19.66 0.99
C ALA A 253 -27.76 -18.43 0.29
N ARG A 254 -28.64 -17.52 -0.14
CA ARG A 254 -28.30 -16.22 -0.68
C ARG A 254 -28.59 -15.17 0.38
N VAL A 255 -27.55 -14.42 0.74
CA VAL A 255 -27.61 -13.43 1.81
C VAL A 255 -27.50 -12.02 1.25
N MET A 256 -28.33 -11.12 1.74
CA MET A 256 -28.20 -9.67 1.55
C MET A 256 -28.08 -9.01 2.93
N LEU A 257 -27.18 -8.03 3.04
CA LEU A 257 -27.06 -7.15 4.20
C LEU A 257 -27.65 -5.78 3.88
N PRO A 258 -28.90 -5.48 4.27
CA PRO A 258 -29.50 -4.17 4.01
C PRO A 258 -28.70 -3.03 4.64
N GLU A 259 -28.04 -3.27 5.77
CA GLU A 259 -27.16 -2.29 6.40
C GLU A 259 -25.97 -1.90 5.50
N ARG A 260 -25.30 -2.88 4.87
CA ARG A 260 -24.19 -2.58 3.95
C ARG A 260 -24.66 -1.86 2.68
N ALA A 261 -25.89 -2.12 2.24
CA ALA A 261 -26.49 -1.41 1.11
C ALA A 261 -26.75 0.06 1.47
N VAL A 262 -27.21 0.34 2.69
CA VAL A 262 -27.39 1.70 3.21
C VAL A 262 -26.02 2.39 3.42
N ASP A 263 -25.01 1.66 3.91
CA ASP A 263 -23.65 2.21 4.07
C ASP A 263 -23.02 2.58 2.74
N ALA A 264 -23.11 1.69 1.74
CA ALA A 264 -22.65 1.94 0.38
C ALA A 264 -23.32 3.19 -0.20
N LEU A 265 -24.65 3.32 -0.04
CA LEU A 265 -25.39 4.50 -0.47
C LEU A 265 -24.90 5.79 0.22
N VAL A 266 -24.69 5.78 1.53
CA VAL A 266 -24.24 6.98 2.28
C VAL A 266 -22.85 7.42 1.82
N VAL A 267 -21.99 6.46 1.48
CA VAL A 267 -20.62 6.71 0.98
C VAL A 267 -20.64 7.18 -0.47
N SER A 268 -21.32 6.46 -1.36
CA SER A 268 -21.30 6.72 -2.80
C SER A 268 -22.24 7.83 -3.24
N ARG A 269 -23.21 8.18 -2.39
CA ARG A 269 -24.28 9.13 -2.70
C ARG A 269 -25.10 8.73 -3.94
N SER A 270 -25.10 7.44 -4.30
CA SER A 270 -25.73 6.92 -5.53
C SER A 270 -26.98 6.10 -5.25
N ALA A 271 -28.14 6.61 -5.67
CA ALA A 271 -29.39 5.86 -5.64
C ALA A 271 -29.37 4.64 -6.58
N ASP A 272 -28.66 4.75 -7.71
CA ASP A 272 -28.54 3.68 -8.70
C ASP A 272 -27.80 2.47 -8.14
N GLU A 273 -26.79 2.70 -7.29
CA GLU A 273 -26.06 1.63 -6.62
C GLU A 273 -26.95 0.86 -5.62
N LEU A 274 -27.76 1.55 -4.83
CA LEU A 274 -28.73 0.91 -3.94
C LEU A 274 -29.75 0.07 -4.74
N VAL A 275 -30.28 0.63 -5.83
CA VAL A 275 -31.23 -0.07 -6.71
C VAL A 275 -30.58 -1.30 -7.34
N GLU A 276 -29.34 -1.22 -7.80
CA GLU A 276 -28.61 -2.35 -8.40
C GLU A 276 -28.28 -3.44 -7.38
N ILE A 277 -27.96 -3.08 -6.13
CA ILE A 277 -27.78 -4.07 -5.05
C ILE A 277 -29.07 -4.86 -4.81
N VAL A 278 -30.23 -4.17 -4.71
CA VAL A 278 -31.52 -4.83 -4.53
C VAL A 278 -31.95 -5.63 -5.78
N ARG A 279 -31.67 -5.12 -6.99
CA ARG A 279 -31.95 -5.84 -8.24
C ARG A 279 -31.09 -7.08 -8.40
N ARG A 280 -29.80 -7.03 -8.08
CA ARG A 280 -28.90 -8.20 -8.14
C ARG A 280 -29.34 -9.28 -7.17
N TYR A 281 -29.81 -8.87 -5.99
CA TYR A 281 -30.53 -9.79 -5.12
C TYR A 281 -31.76 -10.35 -5.89
N ALA A 282 -32.62 -9.52 -6.47
CA ALA A 282 -33.82 -10.02 -7.15
C ALA A 282 -33.62 -10.83 -8.47
N SER A 283 -32.53 -10.67 -9.25
CA SER A 283 -32.52 -10.95 -10.69
C SER A 283 -31.85 -12.23 -11.22
N GLU A 284 -31.05 -12.97 -10.45
CA GLU A 284 -30.31 -14.11 -11.00
C GLU A 284 -31.17 -15.37 -11.23
N ARG A 285 -31.85 -15.41 -12.39
CA ARG A 285 -32.31 -16.63 -13.08
C ARG A 285 -31.33 -16.97 -14.22
N VAL A 286 -30.92 -18.23 -14.27
CA VAL A 286 -29.92 -18.83 -15.16
C VAL A 286 -30.40 -18.85 -16.62
N ASP A 287 -29.59 -18.34 -17.56
CA ASP A 287 -29.48 -18.88 -18.93
C ASP A 287 -28.14 -18.45 -19.58
N ALA A 288 -27.43 -19.41 -20.16
CA ALA A 288 -26.05 -19.28 -20.68
C ALA A 288 -26.00 -19.13 -22.21
N PRO A 289 -24.89 -18.62 -22.78
CA PRO A 289 -24.31 -19.29 -23.93
C PRO A 289 -22.77 -19.47 -23.91
N THR A 290 -22.38 -20.56 -24.58
CA THR A 290 -21.09 -21.26 -24.69
C THR A 290 -20.17 -20.71 -25.83
N PRO A 291 -18.95 -21.23 -26.11
CA PRO A 291 -17.73 -20.44 -26.25
C PRO A 291 -17.04 -20.55 -27.63
N VAL A 292 -15.98 -19.76 -27.87
CA VAL A 292 -14.93 -20.06 -28.85
C VAL A 292 -13.57 -19.85 -28.21
N ALA A 293 -12.70 -20.86 -28.32
CA ALA A 293 -11.38 -20.97 -27.69
C ALA A 293 -10.24 -20.89 -28.72
N ASP A 294 -9.09 -20.32 -28.31
CA ASP A 294 -7.72 -20.75 -28.69
C ASP A 294 -6.69 -20.17 -27.65
N PRO A 295 -5.50 -20.75 -27.41
CA PRO A 295 -5.19 -21.35 -26.12
C PRO A 295 -3.78 -20.95 -25.66
N ARG A 296 -3.64 -19.90 -24.84
CA ARG A 296 -2.33 -19.59 -24.23
C ARG A 296 -2.34 -18.73 -22.96
N LEU A 297 -3.51 -18.48 -22.38
CA LEU A 297 -3.70 -17.95 -21.02
C LEU A 297 -5.03 -18.53 -20.53
N THR A 298 -5.04 -19.20 -19.37
CA THR A 298 -6.28 -19.74 -18.77
C THR A 298 -7.18 -18.59 -18.34
N GLY A 299 -8.43 -18.58 -18.83
CA GLY A 299 -9.34 -17.43 -18.83
C GLY A 299 -9.92 -16.96 -17.49
N ALA A 300 -9.52 -17.54 -16.35
CA ALA A 300 -9.99 -17.08 -15.05
C ALA A 300 -9.32 -15.76 -14.61
N ASP A 301 -8.08 -15.50 -15.05
CA ASP A 301 -7.31 -14.30 -14.66
C ASP A 301 -7.63 -13.05 -15.50
N LYS A 302 -8.44 -13.19 -16.57
CA LYS A 302 -8.80 -12.06 -17.46
C LYS A 302 -10.14 -11.40 -17.12
N ALA A 303 -10.88 -11.89 -16.13
CA ALA A 303 -12.24 -11.43 -15.88
C ALA A 303 -12.36 -10.14 -15.05
N HIS A 304 -11.24 -9.57 -14.56
CA HIS A 304 -11.26 -8.47 -13.60
C HIS A 304 -10.46 -7.22 -13.99
N VAL A 305 -9.86 -7.17 -15.19
CA VAL A 305 -9.12 -5.99 -15.66
C VAL A 305 -9.80 -5.46 -16.92
N THR A 306 -10.35 -4.25 -16.86
CA THR A 306 -10.86 -3.56 -18.05
C THR A 306 -9.69 -3.15 -18.97
N PRO A 307 -9.91 -2.98 -20.29
CA PRO A 307 -8.88 -2.45 -21.19
C PRO A 307 -8.30 -1.11 -20.70
N GLU A 308 -9.16 -0.26 -20.13
CA GLU A 308 -8.78 1.02 -19.55
C GLU A 308 -7.86 0.86 -18.32
N GLN A 309 -8.17 -0.08 -17.41
CA GLN A 309 -7.32 -0.38 -16.26
C GLN A 309 -5.95 -0.94 -16.68
N ALA A 310 -5.92 -1.76 -17.73
CA ALA A 310 -4.68 -2.26 -18.29
C ALA A 310 -3.85 -1.15 -18.92
N GLU A 311 -4.48 -0.23 -19.67
CA GLU A 311 -3.84 0.95 -20.27
C GLU A 311 -3.26 1.88 -19.19
N GLN A 312 -4.05 2.23 -18.16
CA GLN A 312 -3.59 3.05 -17.03
C GLN A 312 -2.37 2.46 -16.32
N PHE A 313 -2.33 1.13 -16.13
CA PHE A 313 -1.18 0.47 -15.52
C PHE A 313 0.04 0.47 -16.45
N GLN A 314 -0.15 0.32 -17.76
CA GLN A 314 0.94 0.45 -18.73
C GLN A 314 1.49 1.87 -18.78
N ASP A 315 0.64 2.90 -18.84
CA ASP A 315 1.06 4.31 -18.76
C ASP A 315 1.84 4.59 -17.48
N TRP A 316 1.38 4.01 -16.36
CA TRP A 316 2.09 4.10 -15.09
C TRP A 316 3.48 3.46 -15.17
N LEU A 317 3.64 2.30 -15.80
CA LEU A 317 4.94 1.65 -16.00
C LEU A 317 5.83 2.46 -16.96
N GLU A 318 5.31 2.95 -18.07
CA GLU A 318 6.06 3.77 -19.04
C GLU A 318 6.61 5.06 -18.43
N ALA A 319 5.88 5.63 -17.47
CA ALA A 319 6.31 6.79 -16.70
C ALA A 319 7.28 6.47 -15.54
N MET A 320 7.75 5.22 -15.38
CA MET A 320 8.56 4.79 -14.22
C MET A 320 9.84 5.59 -14.04
N HIS A 321 10.71 5.58 -15.04
CA HIS A 321 12.01 6.26 -14.97
C HIS A 321 11.88 7.78 -14.69
N PRO A 322 11.03 8.54 -15.41
CA PRO A 322 10.89 9.97 -15.12
C PRO A 322 10.24 10.29 -13.76
N ARG A 323 9.34 9.44 -13.26
CA ARG A 323 8.72 9.62 -11.93
C ARG A 323 9.69 9.32 -10.80
N LEU A 324 10.50 8.27 -10.90
CA LEU A 324 11.55 7.96 -9.92
C LEU A 324 12.56 9.08 -9.80
N ALA A 325 13.02 9.61 -10.92
CA ALA A 325 13.96 10.72 -10.88
C ALA A 325 13.35 11.99 -10.30
N ARG A 326 12.09 12.29 -10.64
CA ARG A 326 11.38 13.41 -10.01
C ARG A 326 11.36 13.25 -8.49
N PHE A 327 11.10 12.03 -8.06
CA PHE A 327 11.06 11.69 -6.66
C PHE A 327 12.41 11.93 -5.98
N GLU A 328 13.50 11.36 -6.52
CA GLU A 328 14.85 11.50 -5.97
C GLU A 328 15.39 12.94 -6.01
N ASP A 329 15.14 13.70 -7.09
CA ASP A 329 15.73 15.03 -7.29
C ASP A 329 14.95 16.18 -6.63
N PHE A 330 13.61 16.06 -6.55
CA PHE A 330 12.74 17.21 -6.23
C PHE A 330 11.76 16.99 -5.09
N ILE A 331 11.44 15.74 -4.74
CA ILE A 331 10.38 15.43 -3.78
C ILE A 331 10.94 14.95 -2.45
N THR A 332 12.01 14.16 -2.46
CA THR A 332 12.71 13.73 -1.24
C THR A 332 13.61 14.84 -0.66
N PRO A 333 13.87 14.83 0.66
CA PRO A 333 14.86 15.71 1.27
C PRO A 333 16.23 15.43 0.73
N ARG A 334 17.13 16.35 0.98
CA ARG A 334 18.44 16.36 0.33
C ARG A 334 19.50 15.61 1.09
N GLU A 335 19.28 15.45 2.39
CA GLU A 335 20.06 14.56 3.24
C GLU A 335 19.79 13.09 2.90
N TRP A 336 18.73 12.82 2.13
CA TRP A 336 18.41 11.49 1.65
C TRP A 336 19.19 11.17 0.38
N THR A 337 19.99 10.10 0.42
CA THR A 337 21.04 9.84 -0.59
C THR A 337 20.61 8.99 -1.78
N GLY A 338 19.34 8.57 -1.86
CA GLY A 338 18.80 7.79 -2.98
C GLY A 338 19.61 6.52 -3.31
N GLY A 339 19.57 6.09 -4.58
CA GLY A 339 20.49 5.05 -5.09
C GLY A 339 20.06 3.59 -4.85
N TYR A 340 18.80 3.35 -4.49
CA TYR A 340 18.19 2.02 -4.39
C TYR A 340 18.96 1.06 -3.46
N THR A 341 19.32 1.54 -2.27
CA THR A 341 20.08 0.81 -1.26
C THR A 341 19.23 0.50 -0.03
N ARG A 342 19.75 -0.35 0.86
CA ARG A 342 19.14 -0.57 2.17
C ARG A 342 19.10 0.73 2.98
N GLU A 343 20.17 1.51 2.92
CA GLU A 343 20.35 2.77 3.63
C GLU A 343 19.37 3.82 3.12
N SER A 344 19.11 3.87 1.81
CA SER A 344 18.11 4.78 1.25
C SER A 344 16.69 4.39 1.63
N LEU A 345 16.37 3.11 1.75
CA LEU A 345 15.09 2.69 2.34
C LEU A 345 14.95 3.13 3.80
N ALA A 346 16.02 3.00 4.60
CA ALA A 346 16.02 3.45 5.99
C ALA A 346 15.80 4.97 6.09
N GLY A 347 16.51 5.74 5.26
CA GLY A 347 16.35 7.20 5.22
C GLY A 347 14.96 7.62 4.73
N LEU A 348 14.39 6.91 3.76
CA LEU A 348 13.04 7.19 3.26
C LEU A 348 11.99 6.88 4.32
N GLU A 349 12.13 5.77 5.03
CA GLU A 349 11.26 5.41 6.15
C GLU A 349 11.31 6.47 7.25
N GLN A 350 12.52 6.90 7.65
CA GLN A 350 12.67 7.96 8.64
C GLN A 350 12.02 9.26 8.18
N TYR A 351 12.20 9.64 6.91
CA TYR A 351 11.56 10.84 6.35
C TYR A 351 10.04 10.77 6.42
N VAL A 352 9.45 9.63 6.06
CA VAL A 352 8.00 9.41 6.16
C VAL A 352 7.52 9.56 7.60
N LEU A 353 8.28 9.01 8.57
CA LEU A 353 7.94 9.11 9.99
C LEU A 353 8.04 10.54 10.54
N ASP A 354 8.98 11.33 10.04
CA ASP A 354 9.19 12.72 10.47
C ASP A 354 8.15 13.66 9.86
N MET A 355 7.76 13.42 8.60
CA MET A 355 6.78 14.22 7.86
C MET A 355 5.35 14.01 8.32
N TRP A 356 4.96 12.75 8.56
CA TRP A 356 3.58 12.39 8.89
C TRP A 356 3.49 11.79 10.29
N PRO A 357 2.71 12.40 11.21
CA PRO A 357 2.52 11.86 12.55
C PRO A 357 1.80 10.50 12.54
N ASP A 358 0.92 10.27 11.57
CA ASP A 358 0.15 9.03 11.45
C ASP A 358 -0.32 8.77 10.01
N HIS A 359 -0.87 7.58 9.78
CA HIS A 359 -1.39 7.17 8.48
C HIS A 359 -2.51 8.09 7.96
N GLN A 360 -3.37 8.60 8.84
CA GLN A 360 -4.48 9.46 8.45
C GLN A 360 -3.97 10.78 7.87
N SER A 361 -2.97 11.39 8.51
CA SER A 361 -2.31 12.59 8.01
C SER A 361 -1.61 12.38 6.66
N PHE A 362 -1.09 11.18 6.39
CA PHE A 362 -0.50 10.82 5.10
C PHE A 362 -1.55 10.67 3.99
N VAL A 363 -2.71 10.06 4.31
CA VAL A 363 -3.83 9.94 3.37
C VAL A 363 -4.49 11.30 3.12
N ASP A 364 -4.68 12.12 4.16
CA ASP A 364 -5.38 13.40 4.09
C ASP A 364 -4.54 14.52 3.47
N ALA A 365 -3.23 14.51 3.73
CA ALA A 365 -2.29 15.47 3.14
C ALA A 365 -1.72 15.00 1.79
N ALA A 366 -2.16 13.83 1.29
CA ALA A 366 -1.47 13.06 0.26
C ALA A 366 -1.01 13.93 -0.90
N ASP A 367 0.27 14.32 -0.84
CA ASP A 367 1.00 14.77 -1.99
C ASP A 367 1.10 13.54 -2.90
N LEU A 368 0.24 13.53 -3.92
CA LEU A 368 0.13 12.43 -4.87
C LEU A 368 1.46 12.19 -5.59
N ASP A 369 2.30 13.23 -5.74
CA ASP A 369 3.63 13.10 -6.34
C ASP A 369 4.61 12.40 -5.38
N PHE A 370 4.59 12.73 -4.08
CA PHE A 370 5.40 12.00 -3.09
C PHE A 370 4.97 10.54 -2.99
N THR A 371 3.67 10.29 -2.88
CA THR A 371 3.15 8.92 -2.69
C THR A 371 3.44 8.05 -3.90
N ASP A 372 3.19 8.54 -5.13
CA ASP A 372 3.52 7.82 -6.36
C ASP A 372 5.02 7.55 -6.46
N GLY A 373 5.86 8.55 -6.20
CA GLY A 373 7.30 8.42 -6.24
C GLY A 373 7.84 7.43 -5.20
N ALA A 374 7.34 7.47 -3.97
CA ALA A 374 7.75 6.55 -2.90
C ALA A 374 7.34 5.11 -3.21
N VAL A 375 6.11 4.90 -3.73
CA VAL A 375 5.65 3.57 -4.14
C VAL A 375 6.57 2.99 -5.19
N ARG A 376 6.87 3.76 -6.25
CA ARG A 376 7.80 3.35 -7.30
C ARG A 376 9.17 3.05 -6.72
N TYR A 377 9.73 3.98 -5.95
CA TYR A 377 11.08 3.86 -5.42
C TYR A 377 11.27 2.63 -4.55
N ILE A 378 10.36 2.39 -3.60
CA ILE A 378 10.40 1.23 -2.69
C ILE A 378 10.34 -0.07 -3.50
N GLY A 379 9.37 -0.19 -4.41
CA GLY A 379 9.21 -1.41 -5.19
C GLY A 379 10.41 -1.68 -6.11
N GLU A 380 10.91 -0.63 -6.75
CA GLU A 380 12.09 -0.66 -7.62
C GLU A 380 13.38 -1.00 -6.88
N THR A 381 13.49 -0.55 -5.64
CA THR A 381 14.58 -0.92 -4.73
C THR A 381 14.53 -2.42 -4.44
N PHE A 382 13.36 -2.96 -4.06
CA PHE A 382 13.24 -4.40 -3.83
C PHE A 382 13.48 -5.26 -5.08
N LEU A 383 12.98 -4.82 -6.24
CA LEU A 383 13.16 -5.53 -7.52
C LEU A 383 14.63 -5.64 -7.96
N ARG A 384 15.47 -4.63 -7.63
CA ARG A 384 16.93 -4.69 -7.90
C ARG A 384 17.64 -5.76 -7.09
N VAL A 385 17.14 -6.08 -5.89
CA VAL A 385 17.69 -7.16 -5.06
C VAL A 385 17.14 -8.52 -5.45
N ALA A 386 15.82 -8.62 -5.55
CA ALA A 386 15.12 -9.90 -5.60
C ALA A 386 14.61 -10.31 -6.98
N GLY A 387 14.81 -9.47 -8.00
CA GLY A 387 14.19 -9.66 -9.31
C GLY A 387 12.67 -9.63 -9.23
N GLY A 388 12.02 -10.08 -10.30
CA GLY A 388 10.58 -10.14 -10.44
C GLY A 388 10.02 -8.92 -11.19
N GLY A 389 8.74 -8.64 -10.99
CA GLY A 389 8.02 -7.63 -11.77
C GLY A 389 6.93 -6.90 -11.00
N TRP A 390 6.42 -5.86 -11.64
CA TRP A 390 5.23 -5.15 -11.20
C TRP A 390 3.97 -5.84 -11.69
N SER A 391 2.92 -5.82 -10.87
CA SER A 391 1.58 -6.22 -11.27
C SER A 391 0.53 -5.38 -10.56
N VAL A 392 -0.69 -5.37 -11.09
CA VAL A 392 -1.87 -4.85 -10.42
C VAL A 392 -2.98 -5.90 -10.56
N ASP A 393 -3.78 -6.04 -9.52
CA ASP A 393 -4.96 -6.90 -9.52
C ASP A 393 -6.13 -6.05 -9.04
N HIS A 394 -7.23 -6.04 -9.81
CA HIS A 394 -8.42 -5.25 -9.55
C HIS A 394 -9.57 -6.09 -8.98
N ASN A 395 -9.31 -7.36 -8.64
CA ASN A 395 -10.26 -8.18 -7.91
C ASN A 395 -10.56 -7.51 -6.56
N PRO A 396 -11.83 -7.18 -6.24
CA PRO A 396 -12.18 -6.51 -4.98
C PRO A 396 -11.84 -7.32 -3.73
N THR A 397 -11.65 -8.64 -3.87
CA THR A 397 -11.26 -9.54 -2.78
C THR A 397 -9.75 -9.62 -2.58
N PHE A 398 -8.96 -9.08 -3.52
CA PHE A 398 -7.52 -8.99 -3.37
C PHE A 398 -7.15 -7.84 -2.44
N ILE A 399 -6.25 -8.11 -1.49
CA ILE A 399 -5.86 -7.18 -0.42
C ILE A 399 -5.23 -5.88 -0.91
N TYR A 400 -4.65 -5.92 -2.10
CA TYR A 400 -4.05 -4.76 -2.73
C TYR A 400 -4.83 -4.38 -3.99
N SER A 401 -6.15 -4.60 -4.00
CA SER A 401 -7.01 -4.32 -5.15
C SER A 401 -6.77 -2.91 -5.69
N GLY A 402 -6.48 -2.82 -6.99
CA GLY A 402 -6.21 -1.58 -7.71
C GLY A 402 -4.91 -0.87 -7.33
N ARG A 403 -4.01 -1.50 -6.56
CA ARG A 403 -2.69 -0.94 -6.19
C ARG A 403 -1.56 -1.68 -6.91
N PRO A 404 -0.53 -0.96 -7.41
CA PRO A 404 0.69 -1.60 -7.88
C PRO A 404 1.37 -2.40 -6.77
N VAL A 405 1.77 -3.63 -7.10
CA VAL A 405 2.49 -4.55 -6.22
C VAL A 405 3.71 -5.12 -6.92
N VAL A 406 4.73 -5.40 -6.12
CA VAL A 406 5.93 -6.12 -6.55
C VAL A 406 5.73 -7.61 -6.32
N ARG A 407 6.08 -8.42 -7.32
CA ARG A 407 6.14 -9.88 -7.25
C ARG A 407 7.57 -10.32 -7.53
N PHE A 408 8.24 -10.89 -6.53
CA PHE A 408 9.65 -11.28 -6.64
C PHE A 408 9.87 -12.47 -7.57
N ASP A 409 11.08 -12.57 -8.13
CA ASP A 409 11.49 -13.72 -8.95
C ASP A 409 11.82 -14.93 -8.09
N ARG A 410 10.75 -15.53 -7.57
CA ARG A 410 10.77 -16.71 -6.72
C ARG A 410 9.70 -17.70 -7.15
N GLU A 411 9.88 -18.92 -6.67
CA GLU A 411 8.92 -20.02 -6.82
C GLU A 411 7.55 -19.66 -6.21
N ASN A 412 7.55 -18.81 -5.16
CA ASN A 412 6.37 -18.19 -4.58
C ASN A 412 6.40 -16.67 -4.79
N ARG A 413 5.46 -16.18 -5.60
CA ARG A 413 5.37 -14.78 -6.05
C ARG A 413 4.45 -13.94 -5.16
N THR A 414 4.64 -14.04 -3.84
CA THR A 414 3.82 -13.29 -2.88
C THR A 414 3.91 -11.79 -3.19
N PRO A 415 2.77 -11.12 -3.41
CA PRO A 415 2.76 -9.71 -3.75
C PRO A 415 3.11 -8.87 -2.53
N VAL A 416 3.97 -7.88 -2.71
CA VAL A 416 4.25 -6.83 -1.72
C VAL A 416 3.75 -5.52 -2.28
N SER A 417 2.86 -4.84 -1.56
CA SER A 417 2.37 -3.51 -1.94
C SER A 417 3.19 -2.41 -1.26
N PRO A 418 4.00 -1.62 -2.00
CA PRO A 418 4.76 -0.53 -1.42
C PRO A 418 3.86 0.54 -0.76
N PHE A 419 2.66 0.77 -1.30
CA PHE A 419 1.69 1.69 -0.72
C PHE A 419 1.28 1.23 0.70
N HIS A 420 0.93 -0.04 0.86
CA HIS A 420 0.56 -0.58 2.17
C HIS A 420 1.76 -0.68 3.12
N LEU A 421 2.97 -0.80 2.60
CA LEU A 421 4.18 -0.67 3.43
C LEU A 421 4.34 0.74 3.98
N LEU A 422 4.03 1.79 3.23
CA LEU A 422 4.02 3.18 3.75
C LEU A 422 2.97 3.34 4.86
N SER A 423 1.77 2.78 4.68
CA SER A 423 0.76 2.73 5.75
C SER A 423 1.29 1.97 6.98
N THR A 424 2.00 0.87 6.76
CA THR A 424 2.60 0.05 7.83
C THR A 424 3.70 0.81 8.57
N VAL A 425 4.54 1.56 7.86
CA VAL A 425 5.56 2.46 8.44
C VAL A 425 4.90 3.43 9.42
N LEU A 426 3.86 4.13 8.99
CA LEU A 426 3.19 5.15 9.80
C LEU A 426 2.37 4.59 10.96
N ASN A 427 1.84 3.39 10.80
CA ASN A 427 1.10 2.68 11.86
C ASN A 427 2.04 2.12 12.93
N ARG A 428 3.18 1.56 12.55
CA ARG A 428 4.11 0.89 13.47
C ARG A 428 5.14 1.84 14.07
N ARG A 429 5.54 2.85 13.28
CA ARG A 429 6.57 3.83 13.61
C ARG A 429 7.87 3.22 14.15
N SER A 430 8.23 2.03 13.68
CA SER A 430 9.38 1.27 14.18
C SER A 430 10.71 1.65 13.54
N GLY A 431 10.70 2.34 12.39
CA GLY A 431 11.90 2.79 11.67
C GLY A 431 12.68 1.67 10.98
N ASN A 432 12.07 0.49 10.80
CA ASN A 432 12.71 -0.67 10.19
C ASN A 432 11.79 -1.53 9.30
N VAL A 433 10.59 -1.08 8.96
CA VAL A 433 9.64 -1.85 8.14
C VAL A 433 10.22 -2.12 6.74
N LEU A 434 10.71 -1.10 6.04
CA LEU A 434 11.21 -1.22 4.67
C LEU A 434 12.53 -2.01 4.64
N THR A 435 13.42 -1.75 5.59
CA THR A 435 14.71 -2.45 5.69
C THR A 435 14.56 -3.92 6.06
N SER A 436 13.56 -4.28 6.89
CA SER A 436 13.29 -5.68 7.22
C SER A 436 12.87 -6.49 6.00
N ILE A 437 12.04 -5.92 5.12
CA ILE A 437 11.66 -6.56 3.85
C ILE A 437 12.89 -6.75 2.97
N TRP A 438 13.71 -5.70 2.80
CA TRP A 438 14.96 -5.76 2.04
C TRP A 438 15.93 -6.83 2.56
N ASP A 439 16.13 -6.90 3.87
CA ASP A 439 17.04 -7.85 4.51
C ASP A 439 16.57 -9.29 4.30
N GLY A 440 15.26 -9.52 4.46
CA GLY A 440 14.64 -10.81 4.16
C GLY A 440 14.83 -11.20 2.68
N GLN A 441 14.66 -10.24 1.76
CA GLN A 441 14.85 -10.48 0.34
C GLN A 441 16.32 -10.80 0.00
N SER A 442 17.26 -10.03 0.55
CA SER A 442 18.69 -10.19 0.32
C SER A 442 19.19 -11.54 0.81
N ARG A 443 18.73 -11.98 1.99
CA ARG A 443 19.06 -13.29 2.57
C ARG A 443 18.61 -14.44 1.67
N GLN A 444 17.34 -14.41 1.22
CA GLN A 444 16.81 -15.46 0.34
C GLN A 444 17.54 -15.52 -1.01
N VAL A 445 17.93 -14.38 -1.58
CA VAL A 445 18.73 -14.35 -2.82
C VAL A 445 20.12 -14.94 -2.59
N ALA A 446 20.77 -14.62 -1.46
CA ALA A 446 22.08 -15.17 -1.11
C ALA A 446 22.02 -16.69 -0.90
N GLU A 447 21.00 -17.19 -0.20
CA GLU A 447 20.76 -18.62 0.01
C GLU A 447 20.56 -19.35 -1.33
N ARG A 448 19.73 -18.80 -2.22
CA ARG A 448 19.47 -19.38 -3.55
C ARG A 448 20.70 -19.37 -4.44
N ARG A 449 21.53 -18.31 -4.38
CA ARG A 449 22.83 -18.29 -5.08
C ARG A 449 23.82 -19.34 -4.56
N ALA A 450 23.73 -19.70 -3.29
CA ALA A 450 24.60 -20.71 -2.69
C ALA A 450 24.18 -22.14 -3.06
N THR A 451 22.90 -22.37 -3.37
CA THR A 451 22.34 -23.69 -3.69
C THR A 451 22.19 -23.94 -5.19
N GLU A 452 21.99 -22.90 -6.01
CA GLU A 452 21.88 -23.00 -7.47
C GLU A 452 23.24 -22.84 -8.17
N ALA A 453 23.28 -23.20 -9.46
CA ALA A 453 24.52 -23.24 -10.25
C ALA A 453 25.30 -21.91 -10.24
N PRO A 454 26.65 -21.94 -10.38
CA PRO A 454 27.46 -20.74 -10.45
C PRO A 454 26.96 -19.78 -11.54
N GLY A 455 26.59 -18.56 -11.13
CA GLY A 455 26.12 -17.52 -12.04
C GLY A 455 24.60 -17.29 -12.06
N TRP A 456 23.81 -18.04 -11.28
CA TRP A 456 22.40 -17.71 -11.11
C TRP A 456 22.22 -16.29 -10.53
N ARG A 457 21.31 -15.52 -11.12
CA ARG A 457 20.91 -14.19 -10.66
C ARG A 457 19.39 -14.07 -10.74
N PRO A 458 18.76 -13.31 -9.82
CA PRO A 458 17.34 -12.99 -9.92
C PRO A 458 17.04 -12.35 -11.28
N ARG A 459 16.00 -12.86 -11.95
CA ARG A 459 15.51 -12.35 -13.22
C ARG A 459 14.52 -11.23 -12.95
N ARG A 460 14.69 -10.11 -13.63
CA ARG A 460 13.77 -8.99 -13.56
C ARG A 460 12.86 -8.99 -14.78
N ASP A 461 11.56 -8.81 -14.56
CA ASP A 461 10.61 -8.60 -15.64
C ASP A 461 10.86 -7.22 -16.27
N PRO A 462 10.75 -7.09 -17.60
CA PRO A 462 10.95 -5.82 -18.26
C PRO A 462 9.87 -4.83 -17.82
N VAL A 463 10.30 -3.66 -17.35
CA VAL A 463 9.41 -2.52 -17.10
C VAL A 463 9.50 -1.61 -18.33
N PRO A 464 8.41 -1.34 -19.06
CA PRO A 464 8.40 -0.37 -20.15
C PRO A 464 9.03 0.97 -19.73
N GLY A 465 9.89 1.55 -20.57
CA GLY A 465 10.64 2.77 -20.22
C GLY A 465 11.85 2.56 -19.30
N LEU A 466 12.04 1.35 -18.74
CA LEU A 466 13.32 0.97 -18.16
C LEU A 466 14.28 0.67 -19.31
N VAL A 467 15.23 1.55 -19.50
CA VAL A 467 16.17 1.53 -20.61
C VAL A 467 17.04 0.27 -20.49
N THR A 468 16.79 -0.75 -21.31
CA THR A 468 17.57 -2.02 -21.32
C THR A 468 18.76 -1.98 -22.29
N GLU A 469 18.73 -1.02 -23.22
CA GLU A 469 19.84 -0.66 -24.10
C GLU A 469 19.90 0.87 -24.19
N ALA A 470 21.10 1.44 -24.37
CA ALA A 470 21.23 2.90 -24.44
C ALA A 470 20.36 3.42 -25.58
N PRO A 471 19.44 4.36 -25.32
CA PRO A 471 18.54 4.82 -26.35
C PRO A 471 19.38 5.48 -27.45
N PRO A 472 19.02 5.31 -28.72
CA PRO A 472 19.71 6.00 -29.79
C PRO A 472 19.68 7.51 -29.52
N ILE A 473 20.83 8.16 -29.71
CA ILE A 473 20.98 9.59 -29.47
C ILE A 473 19.95 10.34 -30.34
N SER A 474 19.01 11.03 -29.69
CA SER A 474 18.01 11.85 -30.38
C SER A 474 18.68 13.02 -31.12
N PRO A 475 18.08 13.58 -32.18
CA PRO A 475 18.60 14.77 -32.84
C PRO A 475 18.84 15.95 -31.87
N GLU A 476 17.96 16.09 -30.87
CA GLU A 476 18.06 17.09 -29.80
C GLU A 476 19.27 16.82 -28.90
N ALA A 477 19.47 15.56 -28.48
CA ALA A 477 20.64 15.18 -27.70
C ALA A 477 21.93 15.38 -28.50
N ALA A 478 21.95 15.06 -29.80
CA ALA A 478 23.09 15.32 -30.66
C ALA A 478 23.40 16.82 -30.80
N ALA A 479 22.38 17.66 -30.93
CA ALA A 479 22.53 19.12 -30.96
C ALA A 479 23.06 19.67 -29.64
N TRP A 480 22.60 19.14 -28.50
CA TRP A 480 23.15 19.46 -27.18
C TRP A 480 24.62 19.06 -27.06
N ILE A 481 24.95 17.81 -27.38
CA ILE A 481 26.33 17.29 -27.34
C ILE A 481 27.28 18.16 -28.17
N ALA A 482 26.85 18.61 -29.36
CA ALA A 482 27.65 19.49 -30.19
C ALA A 482 27.96 20.87 -29.55
N ARG A 483 27.08 21.36 -28.66
CA ARG A 483 27.26 22.62 -27.93
C ARG A 483 28.11 22.50 -26.67
N VAL A 484 28.13 21.34 -26.03
CA VAL A 484 28.78 21.10 -24.72
C VAL A 484 30.23 21.62 -24.66
N PRO A 485 31.13 21.36 -25.63
CA PRO A 485 32.49 21.88 -25.56
C PRO A 485 32.58 23.41 -25.59
N GLY A 486 31.64 24.08 -26.27
CA GLY A 486 31.54 25.54 -26.29
C GLY A 486 31.07 26.07 -24.94
N LEU A 487 29.99 25.48 -24.41
CA LEU A 487 29.42 25.83 -23.10
C LEU A 487 30.43 25.69 -21.95
N VAL A 488 31.26 24.63 -21.96
CA VAL A 488 32.34 24.45 -20.98
C VAL A 488 33.37 25.57 -21.07
N ARG A 489 33.79 25.98 -22.28
CA ARG A 489 34.72 27.09 -22.46
C ARG A 489 34.11 28.43 -22.06
N ASP A 490 32.82 28.62 -22.32
CA ASP A 490 32.09 29.82 -21.92
C ASP A 490 32.05 29.94 -20.40
N LEU A 491 31.81 28.83 -19.67
CA LEU A 491 31.85 28.81 -18.21
C LEU A 491 33.27 29.10 -17.67
N GLN A 492 34.30 28.48 -18.25
CA GLN A 492 35.69 28.73 -17.88
C GLN A 492 36.07 30.20 -18.08
N SER A 493 35.60 30.81 -19.17
CA SER A 493 35.82 32.23 -19.45
C SER A 493 35.03 33.13 -18.49
N TRP A 494 33.79 32.77 -18.19
CA TRP A 494 32.92 33.45 -17.22
C TRP A 494 33.53 33.47 -15.81
N ALA A 495 34.16 32.36 -15.41
CA ALA A 495 34.79 32.22 -14.10
C ALA A 495 36.02 33.13 -13.89
N GLY A 496 36.52 33.82 -14.93
CA GLY A 496 37.65 34.73 -14.84
C GLY A 496 38.91 34.04 -14.29
N ASP A 497 39.45 34.58 -13.20
CA ASP A 497 40.65 34.04 -12.54
C ASP A 497 40.46 32.59 -12.01
N ARG A 498 39.20 32.17 -11.78
CA ARG A 498 38.87 30.78 -11.39
C ARG A 498 38.74 29.83 -12.57
N GLY A 499 38.69 30.34 -13.81
CA GLY A 499 38.56 29.55 -15.03
C GLY A 499 39.57 28.41 -15.18
N PRO A 500 40.88 28.63 -14.94
CA PRO A 500 41.89 27.57 -15.01
C PRO A 500 41.70 26.45 -13.97
N MET A 501 40.97 26.70 -12.88
CA MET A 501 40.66 25.69 -11.86
C MET A 501 39.45 24.83 -12.23
N LEU A 502 38.73 25.19 -13.30
CA LEU A 502 37.63 24.43 -13.87
C LEU A 502 38.16 23.48 -14.96
N ASP A 503 38.95 22.48 -14.55
CA ASP A 503 39.67 21.54 -15.42
C ASP A 503 38.92 20.23 -15.74
N LEU A 504 37.61 20.18 -15.44
CA LEU A 504 36.73 19.02 -15.58
C LEU A 504 37.13 17.81 -14.71
N SER A 505 37.99 18.01 -13.72
CA SER A 505 38.26 17.01 -12.69
C SER A 505 37.17 17.01 -11.62
N ARG A 506 37.06 15.91 -10.87
CA ARG A 506 36.24 15.85 -9.65
C ARG A 506 36.60 16.95 -8.65
N ALA A 507 37.88 17.31 -8.53
CA ALA A 507 38.34 18.36 -7.59
C ALA A 507 37.82 19.75 -7.99
N SER A 508 37.58 20.00 -9.28
CA SER A 508 37.05 21.27 -9.78
C SER A 508 35.63 21.59 -9.30
N LEU A 509 34.89 20.61 -8.79
CA LEU A 509 33.52 20.79 -8.29
C LEU A 509 33.45 21.77 -7.11
N SER A 510 34.49 21.86 -6.27
CA SER A 510 34.56 22.89 -5.22
C SER A 510 34.58 24.30 -5.81
N THR A 511 35.33 24.51 -6.89
CA THR A 511 35.38 25.80 -7.59
C THR A 511 34.06 26.09 -8.29
N LEU A 512 33.47 25.08 -8.95
CA LEU A 512 32.19 25.19 -9.64
C LEU A 512 31.06 25.60 -8.67
N ALA A 513 31.00 24.97 -7.49
CA ALA A 513 30.03 25.32 -6.46
C ALA A 513 30.20 26.74 -5.94
N ALA A 514 31.44 27.16 -5.66
CA ALA A 514 31.72 28.52 -5.19
C ALA A 514 31.30 29.57 -6.24
N LEU A 515 31.60 29.32 -7.52
CA LEU A 515 31.16 30.20 -8.61
C LEU A 515 29.64 30.25 -8.73
N ALA A 516 28.96 29.10 -8.61
CA ALA A 516 27.50 29.03 -8.66
C ALA A 516 26.86 29.80 -7.50
N VAL A 517 27.41 29.72 -6.29
CA VAL A 517 26.92 30.50 -5.15
C VAL A 517 27.02 32.00 -5.44
N ASP A 518 28.17 32.48 -5.94
CA ASP A 518 28.34 33.89 -6.29
C ASP A 518 27.36 34.35 -7.37
N ASP A 519 27.17 33.53 -8.41
CA ASP A 519 26.24 33.84 -9.51
C ASP A 519 24.78 33.82 -9.05
N ILE A 520 24.41 32.94 -8.12
CA ILE A 520 23.07 32.92 -7.51
C ILE A 520 22.86 34.17 -6.65
N ASP A 521 23.84 34.55 -5.84
CA ASP A 521 23.75 35.73 -4.98
C ASP A 521 23.72 37.03 -5.80
N ALA A 522 24.33 37.04 -6.98
CA ALA A 522 24.23 38.11 -7.97
C ALA A 522 22.91 38.09 -8.77
N GLY A 523 22.06 37.08 -8.59
CA GLY A 523 20.80 36.91 -9.34
C GLY A 523 20.98 36.51 -10.81
N LEU A 524 22.16 36.01 -11.18
CA LEU A 524 22.52 35.61 -12.55
C LEU A 524 22.21 34.14 -12.83
N LEU A 525 22.15 33.31 -11.78
CA LEU A 525 21.86 31.89 -11.85
C LEU A 525 20.68 31.54 -10.94
N HIS A 526 19.68 30.84 -11.47
CA HIS A 526 18.52 30.37 -10.71
C HIS A 526 18.04 29.02 -11.26
N TRP A 527 17.57 28.14 -10.38
CA TRP A 527 17.14 26.80 -10.78
C TRP A 527 15.93 26.81 -11.73
N GLN A 528 14.98 27.74 -11.57
CA GLN A 528 13.86 27.91 -12.51
C GLN A 528 14.25 28.69 -13.76
N GLY A 529 15.40 29.37 -13.72
CA GLY A 529 15.90 30.16 -14.84
C GLY A 529 16.20 29.30 -16.07
N SER A 530 16.18 29.93 -17.23
CA SER A 530 16.65 29.37 -18.50
C SER A 530 17.69 30.31 -19.09
N GLY A 531 18.75 29.79 -19.69
CA GLY A 531 19.72 30.63 -20.37
C GLY A 531 21.10 30.00 -20.52
N PRO A 532 21.99 30.66 -21.29
CA PRO A 532 23.29 30.12 -21.65
C PRO A 532 24.20 29.86 -20.45
N LEU A 533 24.12 30.68 -19.39
CA LEU A 533 24.92 30.48 -18.17
C LEU A 533 24.51 29.18 -17.46
N LYS A 534 23.20 28.95 -17.29
CA LYS A 534 22.69 27.70 -16.71
C LYS A 534 23.08 26.49 -17.56
N ASP A 535 22.93 26.58 -18.87
CA ASP A 535 23.37 25.55 -19.81
C ASP A 535 24.86 25.24 -19.62
N ALA A 536 25.68 26.26 -19.38
CA ALA A 536 27.11 26.11 -19.15
C ALA A 536 27.44 25.34 -17.86
N TYR A 537 26.75 25.65 -16.75
CA TYR A 537 26.85 24.87 -15.51
C TYR A 537 26.41 23.41 -15.68
N VAL A 538 25.27 23.20 -16.35
CA VAL A 538 24.72 21.86 -16.62
C VAL A 538 25.68 21.04 -17.48
N ALA A 539 26.18 21.63 -18.57
CA ALA A 539 27.15 21.00 -19.46
C ALA A 539 28.44 20.64 -18.71
N TYR A 540 28.99 21.56 -17.92
CA TYR A 540 30.21 21.31 -17.16
C TYR A 540 30.05 20.16 -16.16
N LEU A 541 28.97 20.15 -15.36
CA LEU A 541 28.74 19.10 -14.37
C LEU A 541 28.51 17.73 -15.01
N GLY A 542 27.71 17.66 -16.09
CA GLY A 542 27.52 16.41 -16.83
C GLY A 542 28.82 15.89 -17.46
N GLU A 543 29.68 16.77 -17.93
CA GLU A 543 31.01 16.41 -18.46
C GLU A 543 31.99 15.91 -17.39
N VAL A 544 31.88 16.39 -16.14
CA VAL A 544 32.63 15.81 -15.02
C VAL A 544 32.11 14.40 -14.72
N ALA A 545 30.79 14.19 -14.72
CA ALA A 545 30.19 12.88 -14.50
C ALA A 545 30.55 11.85 -15.57
N LEU A 546 30.48 12.23 -16.85
CA LEU A 546 30.85 11.37 -17.99
C LEU A 546 32.35 11.05 -18.06
N ARG A 547 33.21 11.88 -17.46
CA ARG A 547 34.63 11.55 -17.27
C ARG A 547 34.86 10.59 -16.11
N ALA A 548 34.00 10.61 -15.09
CA ALA A 548 34.09 9.74 -13.93
C ALA A 548 33.63 8.31 -14.23
N SER A 549 32.63 8.13 -15.11
CA SER A 549 32.19 6.83 -15.61
C SER A 549 31.65 6.93 -17.04
N GLU A 550 31.83 5.87 -17.83
CA GLU A 550 31.27 5.77 -19.18
C GLU A 550 29.73 5.95 -19.15
N GLY A 551 29.21 6.72 -20.11
CA GLY A 551 27.79 7.06 -20.23
C GLY A 551 27.53 7.94 -21.46
N THR A 552 26.31 8.45 -21.59
CA THR A 552 25.92 9.37 -22.66
C THR A 552 25.01 10.48 -22.16
N TRP A 553 25.04 11.62 -22.85
CA TRP A 553 23.98 12.60 -22.77
C TRP A 553 22.68 12.05 -23.36
N VAL A 554 21.57 12.42 -22.73
CA VAL A 554 20.21 12.15 -23.18
C VAL A 554 19.40 13.44 -23.07
N LEU A 555 18.49 13.64 -24.03
CA LEU A 555 17.57 14.76 -24.05
C LEU A 555 16.26 14.31 -24.70
N HIS A 556 15.17 14.38 -23.94
CA HIS A 556 13.82 14.12 -24.44
C HIS A 556 13.21 15.43 -24.97
N PRO A 557 12.65 15.44 -26.19
CA PRO A 557 12.02 16.63 -26.76
C PRO A 557 10.73 16.98 -26.01
N GLY A 558 10.42 18.27 -25.94
CA GLY A 558 9.22 18.81 -25.31
C GLY A 558 9.55 19.99 -24.38
N ASP A 559 8.52 20.72 -23.98
CA ASP A 559 8.67 21.79 -22.99
C ASP A 559 8.85 21.20 -21.59
N ALA A 560 9.65 21.86 -20.77
CA ALA A 560 9.82 21.45 -19.37
C ALA A 560 8.46 21.54 -18.64
N HIS A 561 7.83 20.40 -18.40
CA HIS A 561 6.53 20.29 -17.74
C HIS A 561 6.66 19.67 -16.34
N GLY A 562 5.75 20.04 -15.43
CA GLY A 562 5.81 19.65 -14.01
C GLY A 562 5.81 18.15 -13.75
N ASN A 563 5.29 17.32 -14.65
CA ASN A 563 5.12 15.87 -14.40
C ASN A 563 6.33 15.01 -14.81
N ASN A 564 7.28 15.54 -15.59
CA ASN A 564 8.51 14.81 -15.99
C ASN A 564 9.72 15.77 -16.03
N PRO A 565 10.68 15.64 -15.09
CA PRO A 565 11.79 16.58 -14.96
C PRO A 565 12.85 16.46 -16.08
N TYR A 566 12.81 15.42 -16.90
CA TYR A 566 13.78 15.20 -17.98
C TYR A 566 13.34 15.75 -19.34
N VAL A 567 12.05 16.03 -19.51
CA VAL A 567 11.55 16.59 -20.78
C VAL A 567 12.08 18.02 -20.93
N GLY A 568 12.70 18.28 -22.08
CA GLY A 568 13.32 19.57 -22.39
C GLY A 568 14.57 19.88 -21.56
N ARG A 569 15.11 18.93 -20.78
CA ARG A 569 16.32 19.14 -19.97
C ARG A 569 17.37 18.08 -20.26
N PRO A 570 18.62 18.46 -20.56
CA PRO A 570 19.67 17.48 -20.82
C PRO A 570 20.10 16.82 -19.52
N PHE A 571 20.26 15.51 -19.57
CA PHE A 571 20.70 14.67 -18.46
C PHE A 571 21.72 13.65 -18.94
N VAL A 572 22.43 13.00 -18.02
CA VAL A 572 23.38 11.94 -18.39
C VAL A 572 22.88 10.61 -17.85
N GLY A 573 23.10 9.56 -18.64
CA GLY A 573 22.70 8.20 -18.32
C GLY A 573 23.77 7.19 -18.68
N ARG A 574 23.81 6.09 -17.95
CA ARG A 574 24.68 4.96 -18.22
C ARG A 574 24.07 3.65 -17.75
N PHE A 575 24.66 2.56 -18.21
CA PHE A 575 24.43 1.26 -17.60
C PHE A 575 25.44 1.02 -16.48
N THR A 576 24.95 0.50 -15.37
CA THR A 576 25.79 -0.08 -14.32
C THR A 576 26.32 -1.45 -14.75
N GLU A 577 27.33 -1.97 -14.07
CA GLU A 577 27.81 -3.35 -14.31
C GLU A 577 26.72 -4.41 -14.07
N ALA A 578 25.69 -4.08 -13.29
CA ALA A 578 24.52 -4.92 -13.05
C ALA A 578 23.52 -4.91 -14.22
N GLY A 579 23.72 -4.05 -15.23
CA GLY A 579 22.80 -3.87 -16.35
C GLY A 579 21.62 -2.92 -16.07
N ASP A 580 21.60 -2.26 -14.91
CA ASP A 580 20.61 -1.23 -14.61
C ASP A 580 20.99 0.10 -15.24
N TYR A 581 20.00 0.82 -15.79
CA TYR A 581 20.20 2.17 -16.29
C TYR A 581 20.12 3.19 -15.15
N PHE A 582 21.23 3.90 -14.93
CA PHE A 582 21.38 4.95 -13.94
C PHE A 582 21.47 6.31 -14.62
N THR A 583 20.79 7.32 -14.08
CA THR A 583 20.79 8.67 -14.63
C THR A 583 20.94 9.71 -13.53
N ILE A 584 21.50 10.86 -13.89
CA ILE A 584 21.49 12.07 -13.07
C ILE A 584 21.03 13.24 -13.91
N LEU A 585 20.33 14.19 -13.30
CA LEU A 585 19.90 15.43 -13.93
C LEU A 585 20.81 16.58 -13.45
N PRO A 586 21.87 16.99 -14.18
CA PRO A 586 22.80 17.99 -13.67
C PRO A 586 22.15 19.35 -13.34
N ALA A 587 21.00 19.66 -13.96
CA ALA A 587 20.22 20.85 -13.65
C ALA A 587 19.63 20.86 -12.23
N SER A 588 19.36 19.69 -11.60
CA SER A 588 18.87 19.63 -10.21
C SER A 588 19.95 20.10 -9.23
N ALA A 589 21.22 19.96 -9.59
CA ALA A 589 22.35 20.38 -8.76
C ALA A 589 22.37 21.90 -8.48
N ILE A 590 21.84 22.72 -9.40
CA ILE A 590 21.73 24.18 -9.21
C ILE A 590 20.72 24.50 -8.12
N TYR A 591 19.57 23.80 -8.09
CA TYR A 591 18.59 23.92 -7.01
C TYR A 591 19.22 23.56 -5.66
N GLN A 592 20.08 22.53 -5.62
CA GLN A 592 20.80 22.10 -4.42
C GLN A 592 21.80 23.14 -3.93
N ILE A 593 22.56 23.79 -4.84
CA ILE A 593 23.51 24.86 -4.46
C ILE A 593 22.80 26.11 -3.96
N GLU A 594 21.70 26.52 -4.61
CA GLU A 594 20.91 27.74 -4.29
C GLU A 594 20.44 27.80 -2.84
N THR A 595 20.42 26.66 -2.17
CA THR A 595 19.72 26.42 -0.93
C THR A 595 20.64 25.85 0.14
N GLN A 596 21.58 24.96 -0.22
CA GLN A 596 22.57 24.43 0.72
C GLN A 596 23.83 25.31 0.80
N ARG A 597 24.10 26.12 -0.22
CA ARG A 597 25.32 26.96 -0.32
C ARG A 597 26.62 26.18 -0.09
N SER A 598 26.65 24.92 -0.50
CA SER A 598 27.78 24.00 -0.27
C SER A 598 28.12 23.21 -1.54
N PRO A 599 29.37 22.72 -1.67
CA PRO A 599 29.77 21.90 -2.81
C PRO A 599 29.32 20.44 -2.72
N GLY A 600 28.90 19.97 -1.53
CA GLY A 600 28.56 18.56 -1.25
C GLY A 600 27.66 17.92 -2.30
N PRO A 601 26.53 18.56 -2.67
CA PRO A 601 25.60 17.99 -3.65
C PRO A 601 26.21 17.70 -5.02
N LEU A 602 27.20 18.50 -5.47
CA LEU A 602 27.89 18.24 -6.73
C LEU A 602 28.75 16.97 -6.66
N PHE A 603 29.45 16.80 -5.53
CA PHE A 603 30.28 15.62 -5.30
C PHE A 603 29.41 14.37 -5.16
N ASP A 604 28.34 14.43 -4.38
CA ASP A 604 27.45 13.30 -4.17
C ASP A 604 26.81 12.82 -5.48
N MET A 605 26.39 13.76 -6.34
CA MET A 605 25.83 13.45 -7.65
C MET A 605 26.84 12.78 -8.58
N VAL A 606 28.05 13.33 -8.68
CA VAL A 606 29.11 12.75 -9.53
C VAL A 606 29.59 11.40 -9.00
N ASP A 607 29.73 11.26 -7.68
CA ASP A 607 30.13 10.01 -7.05
C ASP A 607 29.06 8.94 -7.19
N ALA A 608 27.78 9.30 -7.06
CA ALA A 608 26.67 8.40 -7.34
C ALA A 608 26.69 7.93 -8.80
N PHE A 609 26.98 8.83 -9.74
CA PHE A 609 27.14 8.47 -11.14
C PHE A 609 28.39 7.63 -11.41
N ALA A 610 29.43 7.68 -10.57
CA ALA A 610 30.64 6.88 -10.76
C ALA A 610 30.61 5.47 -10.15
N ARG A 611 29.68 5.21 -9.20
CA ARG A 611 29.51 3.91 -8.52
C ARG A 611 28.70 2.93 -9.34
#